data_AF-A0A5C4SB68-F1
#
_entry.id   AF-A0A5C4SB68-F1
#
_cell.length_a   1.000
_cell.length_b   1.000
_cell.length_c   1.000
_cell.angle_alpha   90.00
_cell.angle_beta   90.00
_cell.angle_gamma   90.00
#
_symmetry.space_group_name_H-M   'P 1'
#
loop_
_entity.id
_entity.type
_entity.pdbx_description
1 polymer ?
#
loop_
_entity_poly.entity_id
_entity_poly.type
_entity_poly.pdbx_seq_one_letter_code
_entity_poly.pdbx_strand_id
1 'polypeptide(L)'
;MAHTKQVLDRWGNPVRRAELAKHEEPSMIGGVRSPLTGYPGDGLNPERLASILREADAGDPIRYLELAETIEERDLHYLGVLGTRRRSVSQLDITVEPSDDSDLAEQIAERVRTWLKRDELTEELFDILDALGKGYSFTHIRWDTSEGQFEPAALEYCDPRWFRFDRRDLKTPRMLNPQTGEEEILPPFQYIYAPMKAKSGLPLRSGLARVALWAWLFKAFTQRDWAIFTQTYGQPLRIGKYGPGTSEEDRKTLFRAVANIAGDCAAIIPESMMIEFQEAKSIGASTDHYERRSDWLDKQTSKLVLGQTSTTDAETGGLGSGKEHRQVQEDIERADAKQLGAIINRDLIRPWVQLEYGVDAPAPRLKVGRPEEEDLASFSKALSPLVARGLRVKQSEVRAKFGLSDPGETDDVIGGKSEKTPQTSPKAAPAPTETGPAAPQSEIEGRLNVHLGVLGGVGAERAAEASEGRSAPISPEAGLAARLETDGRKAMASMLARIEAMLRASSSLEEFRETLLAGYGDLDASELHQALALADLAAHSGGRAMVEGEADG
;
A
#
# COMPACT_ATOMS: atom_id res chain seq x y z
N MET A 1 -9.98 14.15 -55.33
CA MET A 1 -9.71 14.52 -53.93
C MET A 1 -10.25 13.36 -53.09
N ALA A 2 -9.37 12.52 -52.53
CA ALA A 2 -9.82 11.47 -51.63
C ALA A 2 -10.44 12.15 -50.40
N HIS A 3 -11.70 11.87 -50.10
CA HIS A 3 -12.33 12.34 -48.87
C HIS A 3 -11.61 11.65 -47.70
N THR A 4 -10.63 12.31 -47.09
CA THR A 4 -10.06 11.88 -45.82
C THR A 4 -11.23 11.73 -44.84
N LYS A 5 -11.46 10.53 -44.32
CA LYS A 5 -12.56 10.27 -43.38
C LYS A 5 -12.44 11.26 -42.23
N GLN A 6 -13.53 11.97 -41.92
CA GLN A 6 -13.58 12.91 -40.81
C GLN A 6 -13.29 12.15 -39.52
N VAL A 7 -12.23 12.56 -38.80
CA VAL A 7 -11.90 11.97 -37.50
C VAL A 7 -12.93 12.48 -36.48
N LEU A 8 -13.49 11.54 -35.72
CA LEU A 8 -14.47 11.79 -34.67
C LEU A 8 -13.93 11.29 -33.34
N ASP A 9 -14.28 11.96 -32.25
CA ASP A 9 -14.03 11.44 -30.91
C ASP A 9 -15.01 10.31 -30.53
N ARG A 10 -14.81 9.76 -29.34
CA ARG A 10 -15.66 8.70 -28.77
C ARG A 10 -17.12 9.12 -28.50
N TRP A 11 -17.42 10.42 -28.54
CA TRP A 11 -18.76 10.99 -28.38
C TRP A 11 -19.38 11.43 -29.72
N GLY A 12 -18.68 11.22 -30.83
CA GLY A 12 -19.12 11.57 -32.18
C GLY A 12 -18.85 13.01 -32.59
N ASN A 13 -18.07 13.77 -31.82
CA ASN A 13 -17.73 15.15 -32.15
C ASN A 13 -16.59 15.20 -33.18
N PRO A 14 -16.66 16.10 -34.18
CA PRO A 14 -15.63 16.20 -35.21
C PRO A 14 -14.35 16.82 -34.65
N VAL A 15 -13.22 16.15 -34.87
CA VAL A 15 -11.89 16.65 -34.51
C VAL A 15 -11.42 17.66 -35.54
N ARG A 16 -11.08 18.87 -35.09
CA ARG A 16 -10.53 19.93 -35.93
C ARG A 16 -9.03 20.08 -35.65
N ARG A 17 -8.20 19.62 -36.58
CA ARG A 17 -6.72 19.67 -36.46
C ARG A 17 -6.18 21.07 -36.16
N ALA A 18 -6.82 22.11 -36.71
CA ALA A 18 -6.42 23.51 -36.46
C ALA A 18 -6.66 23.97 -35.01
N GLU A 19 -7.59 23.35 -34.28
CA GLU A 19 -7.84 23.66 -32.86
C GLU A 19 -6.83 22.97 -31.94
N LEU A 20 -6.31 21.80 -32.34
CA LEU A 20 -5.24 21.09 -31.62
C LEU A 20 -3.90 21.84 -31.64
N ALA A 21 -3.64 22.61 -32.70
CA ALA A 21 -2.44 23.42 -32.83
C ALA A 21 -2.49 24.74 -32.03
N LYS A 22 -3.63 25.07 -31.42
CA LYS A 22 -3.75 26.29 -30.62
C LYS A 22 -3.21 26.04 -29.21
N HIS A 23 -2.19 26.82 -28.83
CA HIS A 23 -1.70 26.87 -27.46
C HIS A 23 -2.54 27.86 -26.64
N GLU A 24 -3.77 27.49 -26.26
CA GLU A 24 -4.55 28.34 -25.35
C GLU A 24 -5.00 27.55 -24.11
N GLU A 25 -4.50 27.98 -22.95
CA GLU A 25 -5.31 28.00 -21.73
C GLU A 25 -4.97 29.27 -20.94
N PRO A 26 -5.69 30.38 -21.12
CA PRO A 26 -5.57 31.50 -20.21
C PRO A 26 -6.26 31.11 -18.89
N SER A 27 -5.46 30.65 -17.93
CA SER A 27 -5.84 30.73 -16.50
C SER A 27 -5.95 32.22 -16.17
N MET A 28 -7.18 32.71 -16.02
CA MET A 28 -7.45 34.13 -15.78
C MET A 28 -7.72 34.34 -14.29
N ILE A 29 -6.89 35.17 -13.64
CA ILE A 29 -7.16 35.67 -12.29
C ILE A 29 -8.52 36.40 -12.33
N GLY A 30 -9.53 35.83 -11.65
CA GLY A 30 -10.90 36.36 -11.61
C GLY A 30 -11.92 35.68 -12.54
N GLY A 31 -11.52 34.70 -13.35
CA GLY A 31 -12.43 33.89 -14.18
C GLY A 31 -12.93 32.61 -13.49
N VAL A 32 -13.81 31.85 -14.16
CA VAL A 32 -14.39 30.59 -13.63
C VAL A 32 -13.33 29.49 -13.48
N ARG A 33 -12.19 29.62 -14.17
CA ARG A 33 -11.00 28.77 -14.04
C ARG A 33 -9.91 29.42 -13.20
N SER A 34 -10.30 30.02 -12.08
CA SER A 34 -9.33 30.61 -11.15
C SER A 34 -8.43 29.52 -10.55
N PRO A 35 -7.11 29.76 -10.44
CA PRO A 35 -6.23 28.86 -9.68
C PRO A 35 -6.47 28.95 -8.17
N LEU A 36 -7.10 30.04 -7.68
CA LEU A 36 -7.40 30.21 -6.25
C LEU A 36 -8.44 29.20 -5.79
N THR A 37 -8.19 28.58 -4.63
CA THR A 37 -9.09 27.59 -4.00
C THR A 37 -9.84 28.16 -2.82
N GLY A 38 -11.09 27.74 -2.65
CA GLY A 38 -11.87 27.98 -1.43
C GLY A 38 -11.46 27.04 -0.30
N TYR A 39 -11.91 27.35 0.91
CA TYR A 39 -11.66 26.54 2.11
C TYR A 39 -12.97 26.01 2.70
N PRO A 40 -13.67 25.08 2.01
CA PRO A 40 -14.93 24.54 2.48
C PRO A 40 -14.81 23.78 3.81
N GLY A 41 -13.59 23.36 4.19
CA GLY A 41 -13.25 22.71 5.45
C GLY A 41 -13.30 23.61 6.69
N ASP A 42 -13.26 24.93 6.53
CA ASP A 42 -13.30 25.85 7.66
C ASP A 42 -14.68 25.87 8.32
N GLY A 43 -14.75 25.45 9.59
CA GLY A 43 -16.03 25.27 10.28
C GLY A 43 -16.84 24.10 9.75
N LEU A 44 -16.17 23.04 9.27
CA LEU A 44 -16.83 21.81 8.83
C LEU A 44 -17.56 21.12 10.00
N ASN A 45 -18.80 20.71 9.74
CA ASN A 45 -19.62 19.91 10.64
C ASN A 45 -20.43 18.88 9.82
N PRO A 46 -21.12 17.91 10.45
CA PRO A 46 -21.85 16.87 9.72
C PRO A 46 -22.91 17.40 8.74
N GLU A 47 -23.64 18.46 9.12
CA GLU A 47 -24.67 19.06 8.29
C GLU A 47 -24.06 19.75 7.06
N ARG A 48 -22.97 20.49 7.25
CA ARG A 48 -22.23 21.19 6.19
C ARG A 48 -21.56 20.21 5.24
N LEU A 49 -20.96 19.13 5.75
CA LEU A 49 -20.42 18.05 4.91
C LEU A 49 -21.53 17.41 4.07
N ALA A 50 -22.69 17.11 4.68
CA ALA A 50 -23.84 16.59 3.95
C ALA A 50 -24.33 17.56 2.87
N SER A 51 -24.34 18.88 3.12
CA SER A 51 -24.68 19.89 2.10
C SER A 51 -23.72 19.87 0.93
N ILE A 52 -22.41 19.89 1.19
CA ILE A 52 -21.36 19.84 0.15
C ILE A 52 -21.53 18.60 -0.73
N LEU A 53 -21.77 17.44 -0.11
CA LEU A 53 -21.97 16.20 -0.86
C LEU A 53 -23.27 16.17 -1.68
N ARG A 54 -24.33 16.87 -1.23
CA ARG A 54 -25.59 17.02 -1.98
C ARG A 54 -25.44 17.99 -3.15
N GLU A 55 -24.68 19.08 -2.98
CA GLU A 55 -24.34 20.02 -4.06
C GLU A 55 -23.59 19.27 -5.18
N ALA A 56 -22.61 18.46 -4.82
CA ALA A 56 -21.93 17.57 -5.76
C ALA A 56 -22.90 16.58 -6.42
N ASP A 57 -23.81 15.96 -5.66
CA ASP A 57 -24.82 15.05 -6.23
C ASP A 57 -25.77 15.75 -7.23
N ALA A 58 -25.97 17.07 -7.09
CA ALA A 58 -26.75 17.89 -8.00
C ALA A 58 -25.97 18.40 -9.23
N GLY A 59 -24.67 18.06 -9.34
CA GLY A 59 -23.82 18.43 -10.46
C GLY A 59 -22.93 19.66 -10.22
N ASP A 60 -22.87 20.19 -9.00
CA ASP A 60 -21.92 21.25 -8.62
C ASP A 60 -20.79 20.70 -7.74
N PRO A 61 -19.63 20.33 -8.34
CA PRO A 61 -18.58 19.61 -7.64
C PRO A 61 -17.61 20.52 -6.87
N ILE A 62 -17.66 21.85 -7.01
CA ILE A 62 -16.56 22.75 -6.59
C ILE A 62 -16.16 22.49 -5.14
N ARG A 63 -17.09 22.66 -4.20
CA ARG A 63 -16.81 22.55 -2.75
C ARG A 63 -16.42 21.13 -2.35
N TYR A 64 -16.86 20.11 -3.08
CA TYR A 64 -16.44 18.73 -2.84
C TYR A 64 -14.98 18.53 -3.28
N LEU A 65 -14.60 19.03 -4.45
CA LEU A 65 -13.23 18.92 -4.97
C LEU A 65 -12.24 19.69 -4.11
N GLU A 66 -12.57 20.92 -3.72
CA GLU A 66 -11.75 21.73 -2.80
C GLU A 66 -11.61 21.05 -1.43
N LEU A 67 -12.68 20.43 -0.94
CA LEU A 67 -12.64 19.69 0.32
C LEU A 67 -11.82 18.39 0.20
N ALA A 68 -11.88 17.73 -0.96
CA ALA A 68 -11.08 16.53 -1.26
C ALA A 68 -9.57 16.86 -1.34
N GLU A 69 -9.21 18.04 -1.81
CA GLU A 69 -7.83 18.55 -1.76
C GLU A 69 -7.43 18.91 -0.33
N THR A 70 -8.30 19.61 0.42
CA THR A 70 -8.05 19.99 1.82
C THR A 70 -7.73 18.79 2.72
N ILE A 71 -8.39 17.64 2.53
CA ILE A 71 -8.09 16.43 3.33
C ILE A 71 -6.73 15.83 2.96
N GLU A 72 -6.29 15.91 1.69
CA GLU A 72 -4.94 15.50 1.29
C GLU A 72 -3.87 16.40 1.96
N GLU A 73 -4.17 17.68 2.22
CA GLU A 73 -3.25 18.60 2.90
C GLU A 73 -3.26 18.47 4.42
N ARG A 74 -4.40 18.06 5.02
CA ARG A 74 -4.62 18.14 6.49
C ARG A 74 -4.66 16.78 7.20
N ASP A 75 -4.89 15.68 6.50
CA ASP A 75 -4.87 14.34 7.11
C ASP A 75 -3.64 13.53 6.69
N LEU A 76 -2.68 13.46 7.61
CA LEU A 76 -1.42 12.75 7.44
C LEU A 76 -1.62 11.28 7.03
N HIS A 77 -2.60 10.61 7.62
CA HIS A 77 -2.84 9.20 7.33
C HIS A 77 -3.42 9.01 5.93
N TYR A 78 -4.45 9.80 5.57
CA TYR A 78 -5.08 9.75 4.26
C TYR A 78 -4.08 10.05 3.12
N LEU A 79 -3.27 11.10 3.26
CA LEU A 79 -2.22 11.43 2.30
C LEU A 79 -1.20 10.29 2.16
N GLY A 80 -0.79 9.69 3.27
CA GLY A 80 0.15 8.58 3.29
C GLY A 80 -0.35 7.36 2.52
N VAL A 81 -1.58 6.89 2.81
CA VAL A 81 -2.14 5.70 2.15
C VAL A 81 -2.52 5.95 0.69
N LEU A 82 -3.08 7.12 0.36
CA LEU A 82 -3.45 7.46 -1.01
C LEU A 82 -2.21 7.65 -1.88
N GLY A 83 -1.19 8.35 -1.36
CA GLY A 83 0.08 8.52 -2.04
C GLY A 83 0.81 7.19 -2.27
N THR A 84 0.71 6.24 -1.35
CA THR A 84 1.24 4.88 -1.53
C THR A 84 0.55 4.17 -2.70
N ARG A 85 -0.79 4.22 -2.75
CA ARG A 85 -1.57 3.62 -3.84
C ARG A 85 -1.26 4.25 -5.19
N ARG A 86 -1.22 5.59 -5.28
CA ARG A 86 -0.87 6.30 -6.53
C ARG A 86 0.53 5.91 -7.03
N ARG A 87 1.55 5.97 -6.16
CA ARG A 87 2.93 5.62 -6.53
C ARG A 87 3.12 4.16 -6.90
N SER A 88 2.39 3.25 -6.25
CA SER A 88 2.45 1.82 -6.57
C SER A 88 2.08 1.52 -8.02
N VAL A 89 1.21 2.34 -8.61
CA VAL A 89 0.75 2.21 -10.00
C VAL A 89 1.60 3.04 -10.96
N SER A 90 1.95 4.29 -10.61
CA SER A 90 2.69 5.19 -11.51
C SER A 90 4.11 4.73 -11.80
N GLN A 91 4.72 3.92 -10.91
CA GLN A 91 6.08 3.38 -11.08
C GLN A 91 6.12 2.02 -11.80
N LEU A 92 4.97 1.48 -12.24
CA LEU A 92 4.93 0.19 -12.90
C LEU A 92 5.47 0.28 -14.32
N ASP A 93 6.11 -0.80 -14.76
CA ASP A 93 6.56 -0.94 -16.13
C ASP A 93 5.39 -0.84 -17.11
N ILE A 94 5.66 -0.20 -18.24
CA ILE A 94 4.70 -0.02 -19.32
C ILE A 94 5.19 -0.81 -20.53
N THR A 95 4.36 -1.74 -20.98
CA THR A 95 4.63 -2.56 -22.16
C THR A 95 3.69 -2.17 -23.30
N VAL A 96 4.19 -2.24 -24.53
CA VAL A 96 3.43 -1.89 -25.73
C VAL A 96 3.46 -3.07 -26.69
N GLU A 97 2.27 -3.61 -26.97
CA GLU A 97 2.07 -4.70 -27.92
C GLU A 97 1.54 -4.14 -29.24
N PRO A 98 2.11 -4.54 -30.39
CA PRO A 98 1.54 -4.18 -31.68
C PRO A 98 0.12 -4.76 -31.82
N SER A 99 -0.71 -4.11 -32.64
CA SER A 99 -2.09 -4.57 -32.84
C SER A 99 -2.18 -5.85 -33.68
N ASP A 100 -1.24 -6.03 -34.60
CA ASP A 100 -1.12 -7.17 -35.51
C ASP A 100 0.34 -7.31 -36.00
N ASP A 101 0.62 -8.33 -36.81
CA ASP A 101 1.96 -8.64 -37.31
C ASP A 101 2.39 -7.78 -38.52
N SER A 102 1.67 -6.70 -38.84
CA SER A 102 2.04 -5.83 -39.95
C SER A 102 3.23 -4.94 -39.60
N ASP A 103 4.08 -4.65 -40.60
CA ASP A 103 5.21 -3.72 -40.44
C ASP A 103 4.75 -2.34 -39.95
N LEU A 104 3.55 -1.91 -40.35
CA LEU A 104 2.97 -0.64 -39.90
C LEU A 104 2.61 -0.69 -38.41
N ALA A 105 1.99 -1.77 -37.94
CA ALA A 105 1.64 -1.91 -36.52
C ALA A 105 2.90 -1.93 -35.63
N GLU A 106 3.97 -2.59 -36.07
CA GLU A 106 5.24 -2.60 -35.34
C GLU A 106 5.91 -1.22 -35.35
N GLN A 107 5.89 -0.50 -36.48
CA GLN A 107 6.41 0.87 -36.56
C GLN A 107 5.66 1.82 -35.61
N ILE A 108 4.32 1.73 -35.56
CA ILE A 108 3.52 2.54 -34.64
C ILE A 108 3.82 2.15 -33.19
N ALA A 109 3.91 0.86 -32.89
CA ALA A 109 4.28 0.38 -31.55
C ALA A 109 5.64 0.91 -31.11
N GLU A 110 6.65 0.88 -31.98
CA GLU A 110 8.00 1.37 -31.66
C GLU A 110 8.04 2.88 -31.44
N ARG A 111 7.24 3.66 -32.18
CA ARG A 111 7.07 5.10 -31.92
C ARG A 111 6.50 5.35 -30.52
N VAL A 112 5.47 4.61 -30.11
CA VAL A 112 4.92 4.69 -28.75
C VAL A 112 5.95 4.26 -27.70
N ARG A 113 6.69 3.15 -27.93
CA ARG A 113 7.75 2.70 -27.02
C ARG A 113 8.85 3.75 -26.83
N THR A 114 9.20 4.47 -27.90
CA THR A 114 10.18 5.55 -27.83
C THR A 114 9.65 6.72 -27.01
N TRP A 115 8.39 7.11 -27.23
CA TRP A 115 7.75 8.18 -26.47
C TRP A 115 7.63 7.88 -24.97
N LEU A 116 7.41 6.62 -24.59
CA LEU A 116 7.31 6.19 -23.19
C LEU A 116 8.62 6.30 -22.40
N LYS A 117 9.78 6.52 -23.06
CA LYS A 117 11.09 6.65 -22.39
C LYS A 117 11.32 8.02 -21.74
N ARG A 118 10.32 8.89 -21.76
CA ARG A 118 10.37 10.23 -21.14
C ARG A 118 10.31 10.13 -19.62
N ASP A 119 11.20 10.86 -18.94
CA ASP A 119 11.27 10.87 -17.48
C ASP A 119 10.03 11.52 -16.84
N GLU A 120 9.45 12.53 -17.51
CA GLU A 120 8.28 13.27 -16.99
C GLU A 120 7.02 12.41 -16.89
N LEU A 121 6.94 11.32 -17.66
CA LEU A 121 5.74 10.47 -17.76
C LEU A 121 5.33 9.91 -16.39
N THR A 122 6.30 9.61 -15.51
CA THR A 122 5.99 9.05 -14.18
C THR A 122 5.17 10.02 -13.33
N GLU A 123 5.48 11.33 -13.40
CA GLU A 123 4.73 12.39 -12.71
C GLU A 123 3.37 12.63 -13.39
N GLU A 124 3.34 12.66 -14.73
CA GLU A 124 2.11 12.78 -15.51
C GLU A 124 1.09 11.65 -15.19
N LEU A 125 1.57 10.42 -15.02
CA LEU A 125 0.75 9.27 -14.62
C LEU A 125 0.26 9.39 -13.17
N PHE A 126 1.11 9.92 -12.27
CA PHE A 126 0.73 10.19 -10.88
C PHE A 126 -0.42 11.21 -10.81
N ASP A 127 -0.37 12.25 -11.64
CA ASP A 127 -1.42 13.27 -11.73
C ASP A 127 -2.73 12.72 -12.32
N ILE A 128 -2.66 11.85 -13.33
CA ILE A 128 -3.85 11.15 -13.84
C ILE A 128 -4.51 10.33 -12.71
N LEU A 129 -3.72 9.69 -11.84
CA LEU A 129 -4.20 8.89 -10.71
C LEU A 129 -4.81 9.73 -9.58
N ASP A 130 -4.84 11.07 -9.67
CA ASP A 130 -5.67 11.92 -8.81
C ASP A 130 -7.16 11.53 -8.85
N ALA A 131 -7.57 10.91 -9.96
CA ALA A 131 -8.89 10.32 -10.13
C ALA A 131 -9.27 9.29 -9.04
N LEU A 132 -8.33 8.62 -8.39
CA LEU A 132 -8.63 7.68 -7.30
C LEU A 132 -9.26 8.40 -6.09
N GLY A 133 -8.69 9.55 -5.71
CA GLY A 133 -9.18 10.36 -4.60
C GLY A 133 -10.50 11.04 -4.95
N LYS A 134 -10.51 11.83 -6.04
CA LYS A 134 -11.64 12.70 -6.40
C LYS A 134 -12.75 11.98 -7.17
N GLY A 135 -12.46 10.84 -7.80
CA GLY A 135 -13.35 10.02 -8.62
C GLY A 135 -13.18 10.25 -10.13
N TYR A 136 -12.52 11.34 -10.50
CA TYR A 136 -12.09 11.64 -11.86
C TYR A 136 -10.95 12.67 -11.87
N SER A 137 -10.18 12.68 -12.94
CA SER A 137 -9.18 13.71 -13.23
C SER A 137 -9.21 14.05 -14.73
N PHE A 138 -8.60 15.19 -15.06
CA PHE A 138 -8.39 15.66 -16.43
C PHE A 138 -6.92 16.01 -16.62
N THR A 139 -6.38 15.63 -17.78
CA THR A 139 -5.01 15.94 -18.16
C THR A 139 -5.01 16.43 -19.59
N HIS A 140 -4.45 17.61 -19.84
CA HIS A 140 -4.37 18.21 -21.16
C HIS A 140 -3.21 17.59 -21.94
N ILE A 141 -3.52 17.05 -23.11
CA ILE A 141 -2.54 16.57 -24.08
C ILE A 141 -2.05 17.75 -24.89
N ARG A 142 -0.79 18.15 -24.66
CA ARG A 142 -0.13 19.17 -25.46
C ARG A 142 0.44 18.49 -26.70
N TRP A 143 -0.12 18.82 -27.87
CA TRP A 143 0.38 18.29 -29.13
C TRP A 143 1.49 19.19 -29.67
N ASP A 144 2.63 18.61 -30.00
CA ASP A 144 3.62 19.22 -30.89
C ASP A 144 3.21 18.96 -32.34
N THR A 145 3.07 20.05 -33.09
CA THR A 145 2.73 20.04 -34.52
C THR A 145 3.75 20.75 -35.40
N SER A 146 4.97 20.95 -34.90
CA SER A 146 6.01 21.78 -35.52
C SER A 146 6.46 21.30 -36.91
N GLU A 147 6.54 19.99 -37.16
CA GLU A 147 6.94 19.41 -38.45
C GLU A 147 5.73 18.83 -39.24
N GLY A 148 4.50 19.15 -38.81
CA GLY A 148 3.26 18.67 -39.41
C GLY A 148 2.77 17.31 -38.91
N GLN A 149 3.53 16.66 -38.03
CA GLN A 149 3.11 15.53 -37.20
C GLN A 149 2.21 15.99 -36.06
N PHE A 150 1.57 15.06 -35.37
CA PHE A 150 0.97 15.22 -34.06
C PHE A 150 1.73 14.30 -33.10
N GLU A 151 2.53 14.87 -32.22
CA GLU A 151 3.27 14.15 -31.19
C GLU A 151 2.83 14.66 -29.80
N PRO A 152 2.52 13.80 -28.82
CA PRO A 152 2.25 14.29 -27.47
C PRO A 152 3.53 14.87 -26.85
N ALA A 153 3.60 16.17 -26.66
CA ALA A 153 4.76 16.85 -26.08
C ALA A 153 4.77 16.78 -24.56
N ALA A 154 3.61 16.97 -23.93
CA ALA A 154 3.43 16.96 -22.48
C ALA A 154 2.00 16.59 -22.11
N LEU A 155 1.82 16.01 -20.93
CA LEU A 155 0.52 15.74 -20.34
C LEU A 155 0.36 16.62 -19.09
N GLU A 156 -0.31 17.75 -19.22
CA GLU A 156 -0.43 18.75 -18.16
C GLU A 156 -1.64 18.47 -17.28
N TYR A 157 -1.46 18.38 -15.96
CA TYR A 157 -2.57 18.28 -15.01
C TYR A 157 -3.52 19.48 -15.15
N CYS A 158 -4.82 19.21 -15.22
CA CYS A 158 -5.85 20.24 -15.17
C CYS A 158 -6.66 20.12 -13.90
N ASP A 159 -6.97 21.27 -13.30
CA ASP A 159 -7.84 21.31 -12.13
C ASP A 159 -9.23 20.75 -12.48
N PRO A 160 -9.71 19.68 -11.81
CA PRO A 160 -11.02 19.09 -12.05
C PRO A 160 -12.18 20.07 -11.84
N ARG A 161 -11.98 21.18 -11.13
CA ARG A 161 -12.98 22.26 -10.91
C ARG A 161 -13.33 22.99 -12.20
N TRP A 162 -12.49 22.94 -13.24
CA TRP A 162 -12.76 23.57 -14.54
C TRP A 162 -13.76 22.79 -15.39
N PHE A 163 -14.13 21.58 -14.95
CA PHE A 163 -14.98 20.66 -15.69
C PHE A 163 -16.30 20.40 -14.95
N ARG A 164 -17.33 20.11 -15.73
CA ARG A 164 -18.66 19.69 -15.27
C ARG A 164 -19.09 18.44 -16.01
N PHE A 165 -20.28 17.95 -15.71
CA PHE A 165 -20.90 16.84 -16.44
C PHE A 165 -22.22 17.28 -17.04
N ASP A 166 -22.53 16.79 -18.25
CA ASP A 166 -23.80 17.07 -18.92
C ASP A 166 -24.98 16.72 -18.01
N ARG A 167 -25.88 17.67 -17.78
CA ARG A 167 -27.02 17.52 -16.86
C ARG A 167 -27.98 16.38 -17.24
N ARG A 168 -27.93 15.89 -18.48
CA ARG A 168 -28.77 14.78 -18.94
C ARG A 168 -28.33 13.44 -18.36
N ASP A 169 -27.03 13.22 -18.18
CA ASP A 169 -26.48 11.92 -17.77
C ASP A 169 -25.54 11.96 -16.56
N LEU A 170 -25.06 13.15 -16.19
CA LEU A 170 -24.06 13.41 -15.14
C LEU A 170 -22.81 12.53 -15.27
N LYS A 171 -22.43 12.19 -16.51
CA LYS A 171 -21.31 11.30 -16.86
C LYS A 171 -20.45 11.84 -17.99
N THR A 172 -21.05 12.52 -18.96
CA THR A 172 -20.34 13.06 -20.11
C THR A 172 -19.66 14.37 -19.74
N PRO A 173 -18.33 14.47 -19.83
CA PRO A 173 -17.60 15.65 -19.37
C PRO A 173 -17.89 16.87 -20.25
N ARG A 174 -17.96 18.03 -19.59
CA ARG A 174 -18.10 19.35 -20.17
C ARG A 174 -17.02 20.26 -19.60
N MET A 175 -16.63 21.26 -20.37
CA MET A 175 -15.60 22.21 -20.01
C MET A 175 -16.24 23.58 -19.75
N LEU A 176 -15.80 24.29 -18.72
CA LEU A 176 -16.28 25.65 -18.46
C LEU A 176 -15.52 26.65 -19.32
N ASN A 177 -16.21 27.47 -20.11
CA ASN A 177 -15.59 28.57 -20.84
C ASN A 177 -14.98 29.58 -19.84
N PRO A 178 -13.69 29.94 -19.96
CA PRO A 178 -13.04 30.80 -18.97
C PRO A 178 -13.56 32.25 -18.96
N GLN A 179 -14.11 32.75 -20.07
CA GLN A 179 -14.65 34.11 -20.18
C GLN A 179 -16.16 34.18 -19.84
N THR A 180 -16.96 33.22 -20.30
CA THR A 180 -18.42 33.26 -20.15
C THR A 180 -18.93 32.40 -18.99
N GLY A 181 -18.17 31.40 -18.55
CA GLY A 181 -18.60 30.42 -17.56
C GLY A 181 -19.59 29.38 -18.08
N GLU A 182 -19.92 29.40 -19.37
CA GLU A 182 -20.84 28.45 -19.97
C GLU A 182 -20.21 27.05 -20.10
N GLU A 183 -21.05 26.01 -19.99
CA GLU A 183 -20.63 24.63 -20.17
C GLU A 183 -20.53 24.29 -21.67
N GLU A 184 -19.31 24.17 -22.17
CA GLU A 184 -19.00 23.78 -23.54
C GLU A 184 -18.63 22.30 -23.67
N ILE A 185 -18.73 21.77 -24.88
CA ILE A 185 -18.27 20.41 -25.19
C ILE A 185 -16.76 20.35 -24.96
N LEU A 186 -16.31 19.28 -24.30
CA LEU A 186 -14.88 19.04 -24.10
C LEU A 186 -14.16 18.98 -25.46
N PRO A 187 -13.10 19.77 -25.69
CA PRO A 187 -12.40 19.77 -26.96
C PRO A 187 -11.90 18.36 -27.36
N PRO A 188 -12.31 17.84 -28.53
CA PRO A 188 -11.92 16.51 -28.98
C PRO A 188 -10.40 16.33 -29.04
N PHE A 189 -9.89 15.21 -28.51
CA PHE A 189 -8.47 14.80 -28.53
C PHE A 189 -7.49 15.71 -27.77
N GLN A 190 -7.97 16.67 -26.99
CA GLN A 190 -7.10 17.53 -26.18
C GLN A 190 -6.97 17.05 -24.74
N TYR A 191 -7.81 16.13 -24.27
CA TYR A 191 -7.85 15.76 -22.85
C TYR A 191 -7.90 14.25 -22.66
N ILE A 192 -7.13 13.78 -21.69
CA ILE A 192 -7.34 12.50 -21.03
C ILE A 192 -8.37 12.72 -19.94
N TYR A 193 -9.50 12.01 -20.02
CA TYR A 193 -10.52 12.01 -18.99
C TYR A 193 -10.46 10.68 -18.23
N ALA A 194 -10.03 10.70 -16.97
CA ALA A 194 -9.81 9.48 -16.20
C ALA A 194 -10.92 9.27 -15.15
N PRO A 195 -12.05 8.60 -15.46
CA PRO A 195 -13.04 8.23 -14.45
C PRO A 195 -12.63 6.95 -13.73
N MET A 196 -11.92 7.07 -12.61
CA MET A 196 -11.57 5.93 -11.74
C MET A 196 -12.60 5.78 -10.63
N LYS A 197 -13.21 4.60 -10.55
CA LYS A 197 -14.43 4.40 -9.76
C LYS A 197 -14.19 3.42 -8.63
N ALA A 198 -14.22 3.91 -7.39
CA ALA A 198 -14.23 3.06 -6.20
C ALA A 198 -15.55 2.28 -6.03
N LYS A 199 -16.64 2.75 -6.66
CA LYS A 199 -17.94 2.07 -6.68
C LYS A 199 -18.68 2.32 -8.00
N SER A 200 -19.68 1.50 -8.29
CA SER A 200 -20.57 1.74 -9.42
C SER A 200 -21.37 3.04 -9.24
N GLY A 201 -21.58 3.77 -10.35
CA GLY A 201 -22.38 4.99 -10.39
C GLY A 201 -21.77 6.12 -11.22
N LEU A 202 -22.14 7.35 -10.82
CA LEU A 202 -21.69 8.62 -11.41
C LEU A 202 -20.23 8.91 -11.04
N PRO A 203 -19.40 9.41 -11.97
CA PRO A 203 -18.00 9.76 -11.70
C PRO A 203 -17.82 10.61 -10.44
N LEU A 204 -18.61 11.68 -10.33
CA LEU A 204 -18.59 12.62 -9.20
C LEU A 204 -18.91 12.00 -7.83
N ARG A 205 -19.48 10.79 -7.80
CA ARG A 205 -19.83 10.06 -6.57
C ARG A 205 -18.94 8.86 -6.30
N SER A 206 -17.89 8.67 -7.10
CA SER A 206 -17.10 7.44 -7.14
C SER A 206 -15.68 7.57 -6.57
N GLY A 207 -15.27 8.75 -6.12
CA GLY A 207 -13.96 8.98 -5.49
C GLY A 207 -13.89 8.48 -4.05
N LEU A 208 -12.70 8.06 -3.62
CA LEU A 208 -12.42 7.61 -2.25
C LEU A 208 -12.58 8.74 -1.22
N ALA A 209 -12.23 9.98 -1.60
CA ALA A 209 -12.32 11.14 -0.73
C ALA A 209 -13.74 11.31 -0.16
N ARG A 210 -14.78 11.04 -0.96
CA ARG A 210 -16.18 11.15 -0.54
C ARG A 210 -16.51 10.37 0.74
N VAL A 211 -15.91 9.19 0.92
CA VAL A 211 -16.08 8.38 2.13
C VAL A 211 -15.07 8.79 3.20
N ALA A 212 -13.81 9.03 2.82
CA ALA A 212 -12.75 9.43 3.72
C ALA A 212 -13.05 10.74 4.47
N LEU A 213 -13.77 11.68 3.86
CA LEU A 213 -14.16 12.95 4.47
C LEU A 213 -14.97 12.77 5.77
N TRP A 214 -15.80 11.73 5.87
CA TRP A 214 -16.51 11.42 7.11
C TRP A 214 -15.56 10.92 8.20
N ALA A 215 -14.64 10.03 7.84
CA ALA A 215 -13.64 9.51 8.77
C ALA A 215 -12.75 10.65 9.30
N TRP A 216 -12.26 11.51 8.41
CA TRP A 216 -11.47 12.68 8.76
C TRP A 216 -12.25 13.67 9.64
N LEU A 217 -13.51 13.97 9.33
CA LEU A 217 -14.33 14.87 10.18
C LEU A 217 -14.42 14.36 11.62
N PHE A 218 -14.72 13.07 11.80
CA PHE A 218 -14.81 12.48 13.14
C PHE A 218 -13.45 12.38 13.84
N LYS A 219 -12.38 12.14 13.07
CA LYS A 219 -10.99 12.12 13.57
C LYS A 219 -10.57 13.51 14.06
N ALA A 220 -10.79 14.53 13.25
CA ALA A 220 -10.47 15.92 13.57
C ALA A 220 -11.20 16.40 14.84
N PHE A 221 -12.48 16.03 15.04
CA PHE A 221 -13.19 16.30 16.29
C PHE A 221 -12.55 15.58 17.48
N THR A 222 -12.20 14.30 17.30
CA THR A 222 -11.56 13.50 18.36
C THR A 222 -10.20 14.11 18.75
N GLN A 223 -9.38 14.50 17.77
CA GLN A 223 -8.09 15.14 18.00
C GLN A 223 -8.21 16.51 18.67
N ARG A 224 -9.18 17.33 18.25
CA ARG A 224 -9.47 18.62 18.90
C ARG A 224 -9.84 18.42 20.37
N ASP A 225 -10.77 17.50 20.63
CA ASP A 225 -11.25 17.24 21.99
C ASP A 225 -10.13 16.64 22.85
N TRP A 226 -9.26 15.81 22.26
CA TRP A 226 -8.06 15.29 22.91
C TRP A 226 -7.08 16.42 23.27
N ALA A 227 -6.83 17.35 22.34
CA ALA A 227 -5.96 18.51 22.60
C ALA A 227 -6.50 19.37 23.76
N ILE A 228 -7.80 19.68 23.75
CA ILE A 228 -8.46 20.43 24.84
C ILE A 228 -8.34 19.67 26.17
N PHE A 229 -8.56 18.35 26.15
CA PHE A 229 -8.41 17.49 27.33
C PHE A 229 -6.97 17.54 27.86
N THR A 230 -5.96 17.36 27.00
CA THR A 230 -4.55 17.41 27.40
C THR A 230 -4.14 18.78 27.93
N GLN A 231 -4.68 19.87 27.38
CA GLN A 231 -4.41 21.22 27.88
C GLN A 231 -5.04 21.44 29.27
N THR A 232 -6.25 20.92 29.48
CA THR A 232 -7.01 21.14 30.72
C THR A 232 -6.53 20.25 31.87
N TYR A 233 -6.23 18.98 31.57
CA TYR A 233 -5.91 17.95 32.57
C TYR A 233 -4.45 17.51 32.56
N GLY A 234 -3.65 17.90 31.56
CA GLY A 234 -2.23 17.56 31.47
C GLY A 234 -1.35 18.29 32.48
N GLN A 235 -1.84 19.35 33.11
CA GLN A 235 -1.14 20.07 34.18
C GLN A 235 -2.04 20.16 35.43
N PRO A 236 -1.66 19.55 36.56
CA PRO A 236 -2.45 19.66 37.78
C PRO A 236 -2.41 21.10 38.31
N LEU A 237 -3.59 21.70 38.49
CA LEU A 237 -3.75 22.98 39.19
C LEU A 237 -3.37 22.82 40.66
N ARG A 238 -2.39 23.61 41.13
CA ARG A 238 -2.04 23.63 42.56
C ARG A 238 -2.76 24.78 43.23
N ILE A 239 -3.64 24.44 44.16
CA ILE A 239 -4.46 25.40 44.90
C ILE A 239 -3.99 25.44 46.36
N GLY A 240 -3.38 26.56 46.75
CA GLY A 240 -3.07 26.85 48.15
C GLY A 240 -4.32 27.33 48.88
N LYS A 241 -4.65 26.69 50.00
CA LYS A 241 -5.81 27.05 50.84
C LYS A 241 -5.33 27.85 52.05
N TYR A 242 -6.03 28.93 52.40
CA TYR A 242 -5.76 29.68 53.63
C TYR A 242 -7.02 29.94 54.45
N GLY A 243 -6.86 29.93 55.77
CA GLY A 243 -7.94 30.09 56.74
C GLY A 243 -8.29 31.55 57.05
N PRO A 244 -9.43 31.80 57.70
CA PRO A 244 -9.81 33.13 58.16
C PRO A 244 -8.81 33.66 59.21
N GLY A 245 -8.32 34.89 59.02
CA GLY A 245 -7.31 35.51 59.89
C GLY A 245 -5.86 35.42 59.39
N THR A 246 -5.60 34.77 58.24
CA THR A 246 -4.27 34.72 57.62
C THR A 246 -3.82 36.12 57.16
N SER A 247 -2.62 36.54 57.60
CA SER A 247 -2.03 37.85 57.30
C SER A 247 -1.69 38.01 55.80
N GLU A 248 -1.55 39.24 55.31
CA GLU A 248 -1.16 39.45 53.90
C GLU A 248 0.25 38.92 53.57
N GLU A 249 1.19 38.96 54.53
CA GLU A 249 2.54 38.44 54.33
C GLU A 249 2.54 36.93 54.18
N ASP A 250 1.72 36.24 54.98
CA ASP A 250 1.57 34.78 54.90
C ASP A 250 0.89 34.36 53.58
N ARG A 251 -0.08 35.14 53.09
CA ARG A 251 -0.71 34.88 51.78
C ARG A 251 0.27 35.05 50.63
N LYS A 252 1.11 36.10 50.66
CA LYS A 252 2.16 36.31 49.64
C LYS A 252 3.22 35.22 49.69
N THR A 253 3.55 34.74 50.89
CA THR A 253 4.49 33.63 51.09
C THR A 253 3.91 32.31 50.58
N LEU A 254 2.63 32.03 50.87
CA LEU A 254 1.91 30.88 50.35
C LEU A 254 1.81 30.91 48.82
N PHE A 255 1.47 32.06 48.23
CA PHE A 255 1.44 32.20 46.78
C PHE A 255 2.80 31.97 46.14
N ARG A 256 3.89 32.55 46.70
CA ARG A 256 5.26 32.29 46.25
C ARG A 256 5.64 30.81 46.38
N ALA A 257 5.26 30.17 47.48
CA ALA A 257 5.53 28.75 47.68
C ALA A 257 4.81 27.88 46.63
N VAL A 258 3.53 28.14 46.37
CA VAL A 258 2.75 27.39 45.37
C VAL A 258 3.25 27.68 43.95
N ALA A 259 3.62 28.92 43.64
CA ALA A 259 4.16 29.32 42.33
C ALA A 259 5.57 28.77 42.06
N ASN A 260 6.41 28.63 43.09
CA ASN A 260 7.78 28.11 42.95
C ASN A 260 7.87 26.58 42.82
N ILE A 261 6.80 25.84 43.15
CA ILE A 261 6.78 24.37 43.08
C ILE A 261 6.64 23.87 41.62
N ALA A 262 5.94 24.60 40.76
CA ALA A 262 5.86 24.33 39.33
C ALA A 262 5.23 25.56 38.64
N GLY A 263 5.87 26.04 37.56
CA GLY A 263 5.53 27.30 36.90
C GLY A 263 4.06 27.46 36.47
N ASP A 264 3.68 28.74 36.32
CA ASP A 264 2.49 29.35 35.72
C ASP A 264 1.07 28.90 36.11
N CYS A 265 0.87 27.78 36.83
CA CYS A 265 -0.46 27.24 37.21
C CYS A 265 -0.70 27.16 38.73
N ALA A 266 -0.50 28.28 39.44
CA ALA A 266 -0.67 28.41 40.88
C ALA A 266 -1.80 29.38 41.25
N ALA A 267 -2.67 28.98 42.17
CA ALA A 267 -3.72 29.83 42.72
C ALA A 267 -3.79 29.71 44.25
N ILE A 268 -4.20 30.78 44.93
CA ILE A 268 -4.56 30.74 46.36
C ILE A 268 -6.02 31.15 46.53
N ILE A 269 -6.77 30.41 47.35
CA ILE A 269 -8.18 30.70 47.64
C ILE A 269 -8.45 30.64 49.15
N PRO A 270 -9.36 31.48 49.68
CA PRO A 270 -9.90 31.29 51.02
C PRO A 270 -10.62 29.94 51.11
N GLU A 271 -10.47 29.25 52.23
CA GLU A 271 -11.14 27.96 52.47
C GLU A 271 -12.68 28.06 52.35
N SER A 272 -13.26 29.22 52.67
CA SER A 272 -14.70 29.48 52.55
C SER A 272 -15.21 29.65 51.12
N MET A 273 -14.34 29.75 50.11
CA MET A 273 -14.70 29.88 48.68
C MET A 273 -14.41 28.61 47.88
N MET A 274 -14.18 27.48 48.56
CA MET A 274 -13.89 26.21 47.90
C MET A 274 -15.12 25.70 47.14
N ILE A 275 -14.94 25.46 45.84
CA ILE A 275 -15.91 24.77 44.99
C ILE A 275 -15.33 23.39 44.71
N GLU A 276 -15.98 22.35 45.22
CA GLU A 276 -15.61 20.95 44.93
C GLU A 276 -16.30 20.50 43.65
N PHE A 277 -15.51 20.24 42.60
CA PHE A 277 -15.99 19.55 41.42
C PHE A 277 -16.11 18.06 41.74
N GLN A 278 -17.25 17.45 41.43
CA GLN A 278 -17.38 15.99 41.51
C GLN A 278 -16.53 15.35 40.41
N GLU A 279 -15.35 14.87 40.76
CA GLU A 279 -14.48 14.17 39.82
C GLU A 279 -15.11 12.84 39.40
N ALA A 280 -15.26 12.64 38.09
CA ALA A 280 -15.51 11.31 37.54
C ALA A 280 -14.25 10.47 37.78
N LYS A 281 -14.37 9.38 38.54
CA LYS A 281 -13.26 8.50 38.99
C LYS A 281 -12.45 7.79 37.86
N SER A 282 -12.58 8.20 36.59
CA SER A 282 -12.06 7.50 35.41
C SER A 282 -11.35 8.43 34.40
N ILE A 283 -10.54 9.37 34.88
CA ILE A 283 -9.77 10.29 34.01
C ILE A 283 -8.71 9.53 33.21
N GLY A 284 -8.04 8.53 33.81
CA GLY A 284 -6.99 7.74 33.15
C GLY A 284 -7.45 6.94 31.93
N ALA A 285 -8.64 6.31 31.97
CA ALA A 285 -9.19 5.60 30.82
C ALA A 285 -9.65 6.56 29.70
N SER A 286 -9.89 7.84 30.02
CA SER A 286 -10.44 8.81 29.06
C SER A 286 -9.43 9.23 28.00
N THR A 287 -8.13 9.27 28.32
CA THR A 287 -7.08 9.62 27.36
C THR A 287 -6.90 8.55 26.28
N ASP A 288 -6.80 7.28 26.69
CA ASP A 288 -6.68 6.13 25.79
C ASP A 288 -7.86 6.02 24.80
N HIS A 289 -9.06 6.49 25.18
CA HIS A 289 -10.23 6.45 24.30
C HIS A 289 -10.09 7.37 23.07
N TYR A 290 -9.40 8.51 23.20
CA TYR A 290 -9.19 9.43 22.08
C TYR A 290 -8.22 8.85 21.06
N GLU A 291 -7.10 8.29 21.52
CA GLU A 291 -6.12 7.62 20.68
C GLU A 291 -6.75 6.41 19.99
N ARG A 292 -7.34 5.48 20.74
CA ARG A 292 -8.01 4.29 20.17
C ARG A 292 -9.06 4.62 19.13
N ARG A 293 -9.82 5.70 19.31
CA ARG A 293 -10.81 6.14 18.32
C ARG A 293 -10.15 6.71 17.08
N SER A 294 -9.07 7.48 17.24
CA SER A 294 -8.30 8.03 16.12
C SER A 294 -7.65 6.90 15.31
N ASP A 295 -7.01 5.94 15.99
CA ASP A 295 -6.42 4.74 15.37
C ASP A 295 -7.46 3.88 14.67
N TRP A 296 -8.65 3.72 15.26
CA TRP A 296 -9.73 2.97 14.63
C TRP A 296 -10.18 3.64 13.32
N LEU A 297 -10.26 4.98 13.29
CA LEU A 297 -10.62 5.73 12.08
C LEU A 297 -9.52 5.62 11.02
N ASP A 298 -8.25 5.67 11.42
CA ASP A 298 -7.11 5.46 10.51
C ASP A 298 -7.12 4.05 9.92
N LYS A 299 -7.38 3.02 10.74
CA LYS A 299 -7.61 1.65 10.26
C LYS A 299 -8.77 1.56 9.25
N GLN A 300 -9.86 2.31 9.42
CA GLN A 300 -10.93 2.34 8.40
C GLN A 300 -10.48 3.02 7.11
N THR A 301 -9.69 4.09 7.21
CA THR A 301 -9.12 4.80 6.06
C THR A 301 -8.14 3.91 5.29
N SER A 302 -7.28 3.17 5.98
CA SER A 302 -6.40 2.15 5.38
C SER A 302 -7.18 1.07 4.63
N LYS A 303 -8.28 0.55 5.21
CA LYS A 303 -9.17 -0.40 4.50
C LYS A 303 -9.82 0.21 3.27
N LEU A 304 -10.27 1.46 3.37
CA LEU A 304 -10.91 2.16 2.26
C LEU A 304 -9.95 2.34 1.08
N VAL A 305 -8.69 2.69 1.36
CA VAL A 305 -7.72 3.05 0.32
C VAL A 305 -6.88 1.86 -0.14
N LEU A 306 -6.28 1.10 0.78
CA LEU A 306 -5.36 -0.01 0.47
C LEU A 306 -6.00 -1.40 0.59
N GLY A 307 -7.25 -1.49 1.06
CA GLY A 307 -7.96 -2.76 1.24
C GLY A 307 -7.56 -3.56 2.49
N GLN A 308 -6.56 -3.12 3.24
CA GLN A 308 -6.02 -3.80 4.43
C GLN A 308 -5.39 -2.80 5.43
N THR A 309 -5.10 -3.26 6.65
CA THR A 309 -4.61 -2.41 7.76
C THR A 309 -3.23 -2.81 8.28
N SER A 310 -2.85 -4.08 8.19
CA SER A 310 -1.76 -4.61 9.01
C SER A 310 -0.38 -4.13 8.59
N THR A 311 -0.14 -3.85 7.31
CA THR A 311 1.18 -3.31 6.90
C THR A 311 1.31 -1.81 7.12
N THR A 312 0.18 -1.09 7.26
CA THR A 312 0.17 0.36 7.46
C THR A 312 0.22 0.72 8.94
N ASP A 313 -0.53 -0.02 9.77
CA ASP A 313 -0.72 0.28 11.19
C ASP A 313 0.05 -0.67 12.13
N ALA A 314 0.98 -1.46 11.56
CA ALA A 314 1.92 -2.36 12.25
C ALA A 314 1.35 -3.05 13.51
N GLU A 315 0.30 -3.86 13.37
CA GLU A 315 -0.12 -4.74 14.46
C GLU A 315 0.93 -5.85 14.65
N THR A 316 1.64 -5.79 15.78
CA THR A 316 2.70 -6.73 16.16
C THR A 316 2.05 -8.07 16.53
N GLY A 317 1.95 -9.00 15.57
CA GLY A 317 1.46 -10.35 15.87
C GLY A 317 0.91 -11.11 14.66
N GLY A 318 1.79 -11.61 13.78
CA GLY A 318 1.38 -12.55 12.74
C GLY A 318 2.37 -12.66 11.60
N LEU A 319 3.47 -13.40 11.78
CA LEU A 319 4.45 -13.71 10.72
C LEU A 319 3.82 -14.39 9.47
N GLY A 320 2.56 -14.85 9.55
CA GLY A 320 1.80 -15.42 8.43
C GLY A 320 0.92 -14.43 7.64
N SER A 321 0.62 -13.23 8.15
CA SER A 321 -0.38 -12.32 7.53
C SER A 321 0.20 -11.40 6.46
N GLY A 322 1.51 -11.11 6.49
CA GLY A 322 2.14 -10.14 5.59
C GLY A 322 2.06 -10.51 4.09
N LYS A 323 2.09 -11.81 3.76
CA LYS A 323 1.96 -12.27 2.36
C LYS A 323 0.54 -12.05 1.80
N GLU A 324 -0.48 -12.38 2.59
CA GLU A 324 -1.88 -12.18 2.18
C GLU A 324 -2.21 -10.68 2.02
N HIS A 325 -1.68 -9.84 2.90
CA HIS A 325 -1.85 -8.38 2.79
C HIS A 325 -1.20 -7.79 1.53
N ARG A 326 0.00 -8.27 1.19
CA ARG A 326 0.66 -7.87 -0.05
C ARG A 326 -0.14 -8.32 -1.28
N GLN A 327 -0.75 -9.51 -1.26
CA GLN A 327 -1.60 -9.97 -2.36
C GLN A 327 -2.82 -9.05 -2.56
N VAL A 328 -3.49 -8.63 -1.49
CA VAL A 328 -4.63 -7.68 -1.59
C VAL A 328 -4.18 -6.34 -2.19
N GLN A 329 -3.02 -5.84 -1.76
CA GLN A 329 -2.47 -4.61 -2.32
C GLN A 329 -2.11 -4.78 -3.80
N GLU A 330 -1.50 -5.90 -4.19
CA GLU A 330 -1.15 -6.23 -5.58
C GLU A 330 -2.39 -6.40 -6.46
N ASP A 331 -3.50 -6.92 -5.92
CA ASP A 331 -4.78 -7.03 -6.65
C ASP A 331 -5.38 -5.65 -6.94
N ILE A 332 -5.34 -4.74 -5.96
CA ILE A 332 -5.78 -3.35 -6.13
C ILE A 332 -4.87 -2.61 -7.11
N GLU A 333 -3.55 -2.71 -6.94
CA GLU A 333 -2.54 -2.14 -7.83
C GLU A 333 -2.78 -2.60 -9.28
N ARG A 334 -2.99 -3.91 -9.48
CA ARG A 334 -3.27 -4.50 -10.81
C ARG A 334 -4.59 -3.98 -11.39
N ALA A 335 -5.63 -3.83 -10.57
CA ALA A 335 -6.92 -3.31 -11.04
C ALA A 335 -6.80 -1.85 -11.49
N ASP A 336 -6.12 -1.02 -10.70
CA ASP A 336 -5.88 0.39 -11.01
C ASP A 336 -4.97 0.54 -12.24
N ALA A 337 -3.91 -0.25 -12.36
CA ALA A 337 -3.01 -0.28 -13.51
C ALA A 337 -3.75 -0.66 -14.81
N LYS A 338 -4.60 -1.69 -14.76
CA LYS A 338 -5.45 -2.07 -15.90
C LYS A 338 -6.41 -0.95 -16.30
N GLN A 339 -6.98 -0.24 -15.32
CA GLN A 339 -7.87 0.88 -15.58
C GLN A 339 -7.13 2.07 -16.19
N LEU A 340 -5.95 2.43 -15.65
CA LEU A 340 -5.09 3.47 -16.17
C LEU A 340 -4.66 3.16 -17.61
N GLY A 341 -4.17 1.95 -17.88
CA GLY A 341 -3.81 1.51 -19.22
C GLY A 341 -5.00 1.60 -20.19
N ALA A 342 -6.21 1.22 -19.76
CA ALA A 342 -7.41 1.36 -20.59
C ALA A 342 -7.75 2.83 -20.90
N ILE A 343 -7.53 3.75 -19.95
CA ILE A 343 -7.74 5.19 -20.14
C ILE A 343 -6.72 5.76 -21.14
N ILE A 344 -5.44 5.46 -20.96
CA ILE A 344 -4.36 5.93 -21.84
C ILE A 344 -4.55 5.40 -23.27
N ASN A 345 -4.87 4.11 -23.42
CA ASN A 345 -5.19 3.55 -24.74
C ASN A 345 -6.36 4.27 -25.43
N ARG A 346 -7.38 4.65 -24.65
CA ARG A 346 -8.61 5.24 -25.16
C ARG A 346 -8.45 6.70 -25.54
N ASP A 347 -7.80 7.50 -24.69
CA ASP A 347 -7.77 8.96 -24.81
C ASP A 347 -6.42 9.52 -25.31
N LEU A 348 -5.34 8.74 -25.28
CA LEU A 348 -4.03 9.17 -25.78
C LEU A 348 -3.61 8.37 -27.02
N ILE A 349 -3.41 7.05 -26.88
CA ILE A 349 -2.81 6.22 -27.94
C ILE A 349 -3.70 6.17 -29.18
N ARG A 350 -5.00 5.88 -29.02
CA ARG A 350 -5.94 5.85 -30.15
C ARG A 350 -6.03 7.22 -30.85
N PRO A 351 -6.28 8.35 -30.15
CA PRO A 351 -6.25 9.68 -30.76
C PRO A 351 -4.96 10.00 -31.50
N TRP A 352 -3.80 9.71 -30.89
CA TRP A 352 -2.50 9.94 -31.50
C TRP A 352 -2.36 9.19 -32.84
N VAL A 353 -2.66 7.89 -32.84
CA VAL A 353 -2.59 7.07 -34.05
C VAL A 353 -3.59 7.54 -35.11
N GLN A 354 -4.79 7.96 -34.71
CA GLN A 354 -5.80 8.46 -35.65
C GLN A 354 -5.43 9.80 -36.29
N LEU A 355 -4.71 10.66 -35.56
CA LEU A 355 -4.20 11.92 -36.08
C LEU A 355 -3.08 11.69 -37.11
N GLU A 356 -2.18 10.76 -36.83
CA GLU A 356 -1.00 10.50 -37.67
C GLU A 356 -1.28 9.58 -38.86
N TYR A 357 -1.97 8.46 -38.62
CA TYR A 357 -2.11 7.37 -39.58
C TYR A 357 -3.54 7.18 -40.10
N GLY A 358 -4.52 7.86 -39.49
CA GLY A 358 -5.93 7.84 -39.88
C GLY A 358 -6.81 6.91 -39.04
N VAL A 359 -8.12 7.01 -39.25
CA VAL A 359 -9.15 6.40 -38.37
C VAL A 359 -9.05 4.88 -38.25
N ASP A 360 -8.64 4.21 -39.34
CA ASP A 360 -8.59 2.74 -39.44
C ASP A 360 -7.19 2.17 -39.16
N ALA A 361 -6.24 2.98 -38.69
CA ALA A 361 -4.86 2.55 -38.46
C ALA A 361 -4.75 1.60 -37.23
N PRO A 362 -3.83 0.61 -37.28
CA PRO A 362 -3.67 -0.38 -36.23
C PRO A 362 -3.01 0.24 -34.99
N ALA A 363 -3.83 0.72 -34.05
CA ALA A 363 -3.34 1.31 -32.80
C ALA A 363 -2.80 0.22 -31.85
N PRO A 364 -1.56 0.35 -31.35
CA PRO A 364 -0.97 -0.63 -30.45
C PRO A 364 -1.69 -0.61 -29.09
N ARG A 365 -1.49 -1.68 -28.33
CA ARG A 365 -2.06 -1.84 -26.99
C ARG A 365 -1.01 -1.60 -25.93
N LEU A 366 -1.18 -0.52 -25.18
CA LEU A 366 -0.40 -0.22 -23.98
C LEU A 366 -0.93 -1.02 -22.78
N LYS A 367 -0.04 -1.64 -22.02
CA LYS A 367 -0.35 -2.33 -20.77
C LYS A 367 0.54 -1.78 -19.65
N VAL A 368 -0.10 -1.33 -18.58
CA VAL A 368 0.58 -0.91 -17.35
C VAL A 368 0.52 -2.08 -16.37
N GLY A 369 1.67 -2.46 -15.81
CA GLY A 369 1.75 -3.51 -14.81
C GLY A 369 3.05 -4.28 -14.88
N ARG A 370 3.35 -5.00 -13.79
CA ARG A 370 4.46 -5.96 -13.79
C ARG A 370 4.23 -6.99 -14.90
N PRO A 371 5.26 -7.36 -15.66
CA PRO A 371 5.20 -8.56 -16.48
C PRO A 371 4.67 -9.70 -15.60
N GLU A 372 3.80 -10.56 -16.13
CA GLU A 372 3.43 -11.76 -15.40
C GLU A 372 4.72 -12.57 -15.20
N GLU A 373 5.29 -12.52 -13.99
CA GLU A 373 6.39 -13.40 -13.58
C GLU A 373 5.83 -14.81 -13.61
N GLU A 374 5.99 -15.47 -14.75
CA GLU A 374 5.69 -16.88 -14.86
C GLU A 374 6.60 -17.61 -13.86
N ASP A 375 6.02 -18.38 -12.95
CA ASP A 375 6.79 -19.21 -12.03
C ASP A 375 7.48 -20.32 -12.85
N LEU A 376 8.66 -19.99 -13.36
CA LEU A 376 9.50 -20.86 -14.17
C LEU A 376 9.85 -22.15 -13.41
N ALA A 377 9.88 -22.12 -12.08
CA ALA A 377 10.10 -23.31 -11.25
C ALA A 377 8.87 -24.21 -11.26
N SER A 378 7.67 -23.66 -11.10
CA SER A 378 6.42 -24.43 -11.24
C SER A 378 6.21 -24.94 -12.67
N PHE A 379 6.52 -24.12 -13.68
CA PHE A 379 6.47 -24.52 -15.08
C PHE A 379 7.44 -25.68 -15.36
N SER A 380 8.69 -25.60 -14.90
CA SER A 380 9.68 -26.68 -15.04
C SER A 380 9.26 -27.97 -14.33
N LYS A 381 8.74 -27.85 -13.10
CA LYS A 381 8.20 -28.99 -12.32
C LYS A 381 6.99 -29.64 -13.00
N ALA A 382 6.12 -28.87 -13.63
CA ALA A 382 4.93 -29.38 -14.34
C ALA A 382 5.29 -29.98 -15.71
N LEU A 383 6.25 -29.39 -16.43
CA LEU A 383 6.63 -29.80 -17.77
C LEU A 383 7.44 -31.11 -17.77
N SER A 384 8.35 -31.28 -16.81
CA SER A 384 9.21 -32.48 -16.69
C SER A 384 8.44 -33.82 -16.75
N PRO A 385 7.40 -34.06 -15.94
CA PRO A 385 6.63 -35.31 -16.01
C PRO A 385 5.79 -35.43 -17.29
N LEU A 386 5.34 -34.33 -17.90
CA LEU A 386 4.59 -34.36 -19.15
C LEU A 386 5.47 -34.75 -20.34
N VAL A 387 6.68 -34.21 -20.41
CA VAL A 387 7.69 -34.59 -21.41
C VAL A 387 8.12 -36.05 -21.21
N ALA A 388 8.34 -36.47 -19.97
CA ALA A 388 8.63 -37.87 -19.64
C ALA A 388 7.50 -38.84 -20.03
N ARG A 389 6.24 -38.37 -20.06
CA ARG A 389 5.06 -39.12 -20.51
C ARG A 389 4.78 -38.99 -22.02
N GLY A 390 5.68 -38.35 -22.77
CA GLY A 390 5.63 -38.30 -24.23
C GLY A 390 5.08 -37.01 -24.83
N LEU A 391 4.84 -35.95 -24.05
CA LEU A 391 4.50 -34.63 -24.60
C LEU A 391 5.71 -34.09 -25.38
N ARG A 392 5.50 -33.79 -26.67
CA ARG A 392 6.50 -33.16 -27.53
C ARG A 392 6.23 -31.66 -27.58
N VAL A 393 7.18 -30.86 -27.08
CA VAL A 393 7.12 -29.40 -27.09
C VAL A 393 8.28 -28.87 -27.94
N LYS A 394 8.07 -27.78 -28.69
CA LYS A 394 9.16 -27.17 -29.44
C LYS A 394 10.18 -26.57 -28.48
N GLN A 395 11.45 -26.82 -28.73
CA GLN A 395 12.54 -26.34 -27.87
C GLN A 395 12.63 -24.81 -27.86
N SER A 396 12.35 -24.15 -28.99
CA SER A 396 12.32 -22.69 -29.10
C SER A 396 11.21 -22.06 -28.25
N GLU A 397 10.05 -22.71 -28.12
CA GLU A 397 8.95 -22.24 -27.27
C GLU A 397 9.31 -22.34 -25.78
N VAL A 398 10.02 -23.41 -25.37
CA VAL A 398 10.53 -23.53 -24.00
C VAL A 398 11.64 -22.52 -23.74
N ARG A 399 12.60 -22.36 -24.65
CA ARG A 399 13.68 -21.38 -24.51
C ARG A 399 13.15 -19.95 -24.42
N ALA A 400 12.21 -19.56 -25.28
CA ALA A 400 11.54 -18.26 -25.24
C ALA A 400 10.82 -18.02 -23.90
N LYS A 401 10.15 -19.04 -23.35
CA LYS A 401 9.54 -18.98 -22.00
C LYS A 401 10.56 -18.68 -20.90
N PHE A 402 11.78 -19.21 -20.99
CA PHE A 402 12.87 -18.94 -20.05
C PHE A 402 13.69 -17.68 -20.39
N GLY A 403 13.31 -16.91 -21.43
CA GLY A 403 14.07 -15.75 -21.90
C GLY A 403 15.43 -16.11 -22.50
N LEU A 404 15.62 -17.37 -22.92
CA LEU A 404 16.85 -17.86 -23.54
C LEU A 404 16.74 -17.79 -25.06
N SER A 405 17.72 -17.16 -25.71
CA SER A 405 17.84 -17.20 -27.17
C SER A 405 18.28 -18.58 -27.66
N ASP A 406 17.94 -18.92 -28.90
CA ASP A 406 18.54 -20.09 -29.54
C ASP A 406 20.05 -19.84 -29.73
N PRO A 407 20.93 -20.76 -29.30
CA PRO A 407 22.37 -20.59 -29.45
C PRO A 407 22.75 -20.61 -30.93
N GLY A 408 23.53 -19.62 -31.36
CA GLY A 408 24.16 -19.59 -32.67
C GLY A 408 25.29 -20.63 -32.80
N GLU A 409 25.78 -20.86 -34.02
CA GLU A 409 26.86 -21.83 -34.30
C GLU A 409 28.18 -21.49 -33.57
N THR A 410 28.34 -20.24 -33.12
CA THR A 410 29.55 -19.73 -32.46
C THR A 410 29.38 -19.39 -30.98
N ASP A 411 28.19 -19.63 -30.41
CA ASP A 411 27.93 -19.29 -29.00
C ASP A 411 28.43 -20.39 -28.07
N ASP A 412 29.08 -20.01 -26.97
CA ASP A 412 29.52 -20.96 -25.94
C ASP A 412 28.30 -21.50 -25.17
N VAL A 413 27.94 -22.77 -25.40
CA VAL A 413 26.76 -23.42 -24.79
C VAL A 413 27.14 -24.24 -23.55
N ILE A 414 26.39 -24.06 -22.46
CA ILE A 414 26.50 -24.85 -21.22
C ILE A 414 25.46 -25.99 -21.23
N GLY A 415 25.92 -27.24 -21.11
CA GLY A 415 25.06 -28.43 -21.03
C GLY A 415 24.59 -28.95 -22.39
N GLY A 416 24.69 -30.27 -22.60
CA GLY A 416 24.40 -30.91 -23.90
C GLY A 416 24.99 -32.30 -24.11
N LYS A 417 25.55 -32.94 -23.08
CA LYS A 417 25.99 -34.34 -23.21
C LYS A 417 24.77 -35.26 -23.13
N SER A 418 24.35 -35.75 -24.29
CA SER A 418 23.55 -36.97 -24.38
C SER A 418 24.36 -38.11 -23.75
N GLU A 419 23.98 -38.55 -22.55
CA GLU A 419 24.41 -39.84 -22.04
C GLU A 419 23.84 -40.93 -22.96
N LYS A 420 24.64 -41.33 -23.96
CA LYS A 420 24.46 -42.62 -24.62
C LYS A 420 24.81 -43.69 -23.60
N THR A 421 23.80 -44.39 -23.12
CA THR A 421 23.92 -45.55 -22.24
C THR A 421 24.82 -46.62 -22.89
N PRO A 422 25.97 -47.01 -22.30
CA PRO A 422 26.68 -48.19 -22.73
C PRO A 422 26.05 -49.43 -22.07
N GLN A 423 25.66 -50.40 -22.88
CA GLN A 423 25.32 -51.75 -22.43
C GLN A 423 26.54 -52.40 -21.77
N THR A 424 26.42 -52.87 -20.52
CA THR A 424 27.23 -53.99 -20.00
C THR A 424 26.46 -54.78 -18.93
N SER A 425 26.58 -56.10 -19.02
CA SER A 425 25.98 -57.14 -18.17
C SER A 425 26.61 -57.18 -16.76
N PRO A 426 26.02 -57.91 -15.79
CA PRO A 426 26.06 -57.58 -14.38
C PRO A 426 27.29 -58.12 -13.64
N LYS A 427 27.85 -57.33 -12.72
CA LYS A 427 28.77 -57.82 -11.69
C LYS A 427 28.50 -57.15 -10.35
N ALA A 428 28.61 -57.99 -9.31
CA ALA A 428 28.16 -57.84 -7.94
C ALA A 428 28.66 -56.59 -7.19
N ALA A 429 27.81 -56.18 -6.24
CA ALA A 429 28.01 -55.13 -5.25
C ALA A 429 29.19 -55.38 -4.29
N PRO A 430 29.69 -54.30 -3.67
CA PRO A 430 29.83 -54.28 -2.21
C PRO A 430 29.01 -53.17 -1.57
N ALA A 431 28.78 -53.37 -0.26
CA ALA A 431 27.80 -52.77 0.65
C ALA A 431 27.67 -51.23 0.69
N PRO A 432 26.49 -50.72 1.10
CA PRO A 432 26.29 -49.31 1.42
C PRO A 432 26.87 -48.96 2.80
N THR A 433 27.57 -47.83 2.88
CA THR A 433 27.84 -47.14 4.14
C THR A 433 26.53 -46.54 4.65
N GLU A 434 26.17 -46.90 5.88
CA GLU A 434 25.01 -46.42 6.61
C GLU A 434 25.07 -44.89 6.79
N THR A 435 24.14 -44.16 6.19
CA THR A 435 23.64 -42.90 6.74
C THR A 435 22.53 -43.24 7.72
N GLY A 436 22.76 -42.96 9.00
CA GLY A 436 21.82 -43.21 10.09
C GLY A 436 20.48 -42.49 9.87
N PRO A 437 19.39 -42.99 10.49
CA PRO A 437 18.06 -42.45 10.28
C PRO A 437 17.95 -41.04 10.88
N ALA A 438 17.34 -40.13 10.11
CA ALA A 438 16.83 -38.87 10.63
C ALA A 438 15.91 -39.14 11.84
N ALA A 439 16.10 -38.37 12.92
CA ALA A 439 15.28 -38.50 14.12
C ALA A 439 13.78 -38.33 13.76
N PRO A 440 12.88 -39.17 14.31
CA PRO A 440 11.46 -39.10 13.99
C PRO A 440 10.87 -37.81 14.56
N GLN A 441 10.42 -36.91 13.68
CA GLN A 441 9.60 -35.76 14.07
C GLN A 441 8.19 -36.24 14.44
N SER A 442 7.67 -35.75 15.56
CA SER A 442 6.34 -36.08 16.05
C SER A 442 5.27 -35.38 15.17
N GLU A 443 4.09 -35.99 14.99
CA GLU A 443 3.05 -35.47 14.08
C GLU A 443 2.50 -34.11 14.55
N ILE A 444 2.50 -33.89 15.88
CA ILE A 444 2.11 -32.62 16.48
C ILE A 444 3.18 -31.57 16.24
N GLU A 445 4.47 -31.90 16.39
CA GLU A 445 5.57 -30.98 16.11
C GLU A 445 5.60 -30.56 14.65
N GLY A 446 5.32 -31.47 13.71
CA GLY A 446 5.15 -31.14 12.29
C GLY A 446 3.99 -30.16 12.03
N ARG A 447 2.83 -30.38 12.67
CA ARG A 447 1.67 -29.48 12.53
C ARG A 447 1.87 -28.14 13.24
N LEU A 448 2.54 -28.12 14.39
CA LEU A 448 2.85 -26.91 15.14
C LEU A 448 3.89 -26.06 14.41
N ASN A 449 4.92 -26.69 13.82
CA ASN A 449 5.93 -26.01 12.99
C ASN A 449 5.31 -25.40 11.72
N VAL A 450 4.34 -26.07 11.11
CA VAL A 450 3.56 -25.51 9.98
C VAL A 450 2.67 -24.35 10.42
N HIS A 451 2.10 -24.41 11.63
CA HIS A 451 1.21 -23.35 12.15
C HIS A 451 1.96 -22.14 12.71
N LEU A 452 3.17 -22.34 13.25
CA LEU A 452 4.07 -21.29 13.75
C LEU A 452 5.06 -20.78 12.69
N GLY A 453 5.05 -21.35 11.48
CA GLY A 453 5.93 -20.94 10.37
C GLY A 453 7.41 -21.30 10.56
N VAL A 454 7.74 -22.23 11.47
CA VAL A 454 9.11 -22.69 11.70
C VAL A 454 9.40 -23.83 10.73
N LEU A 455 10.28 -23.59 9.75
CA LEU A 455 10.72 -24.63 8.82
C LEU A 455 11.48 -25.71 9.60
N GLY A 456 10.90 -26.91 9.68
CA GLY A 456 11.54 -28.08 10.25
C GLY A 456 12.83 -28.44 9.51
N GLY A 457 13.91 -28.63 10.28
CA GLY A 457 15.06 -29.51 10.03
C GLY A 457 16.00 -29.26 8.84
N VAL A 458 15.51 -28.82 7.68
CA VAL A 458 16.30 -28.83 6.43
C VAL A 458 16.68 -27.41 5.96
N GLY A 459 16.17 -26.37 6.64
CA GLY A 459 16.57 -24.98 6.39
C GLY A 459 17.88 -24.56 7.07
N ALA A 460 18.27 -25.24 8.15
CA ALA A 460 19.42 -24.85 8.96
C ALA A 460 20.77 -25.32 8.39
N GLU A 461 20.82 -26.44 7.65
CA GLU A 461 22.09 -26.94 7.08
C GLU A 461 22.48 -26.23 5.77
N ARG A 462 21.54 -25.55 5.09
CA ARG A 462 21.85 -24.73 3.90
C ARG A 462 22.27 -23.29 4.22
N ALA A 463 22.28 -22.90 5.50
CA ALA A 463 22.83 -21.61 5.94
C ALA A 463 24.34 -21.65 6.20
N ALA A 464 24.99 -22.82 6.08
CA ALA A 464 26.44 -22.99 6.27
C ALA A 464 27.27 -22.78 5.00
N GLU A 465 26.66 -22.65 3.82
CA GLU A 465 27.36 -22.20 2.61
C GLU A 465 27.15 -20.69 2.45
N ALA A 466 28.15 -19.95 2.92
CA ALA A 466 28.19 -18.50 2.89
C ALA A 466 28.02 -17.96 1.46
N SER A 467 26.95 -17.19 1.25
CA SER A 467 26.90 -16.21 0.16
C SER A 467 27.75 -15.02 0.57
N GLU A 468 28.90 -14.84 -0.09
CA GLU A 468 29.72 -13.65 0.02
C GLU A 468 28.95 -12.42 -0.50
N GLY A 469 28.37 -11.65 0.42
CA GLY A 469 27.73 -10.40 0.06
C GLY A 469 26.98 -9.76 1.22
N ARG A 470 27.63 -8.78 1.87
CA ARG A 470 27.16 -7.89 2.95
C ARG A 470 27.38 -8.42 4.37
N SER A 471 28.60 -8.20 4.86
CA SER A 471 28.91 -8.21 6.29
C SER A 471 28.36 -6.93 6.96
N ALA A 472 27.09 -6.95 7.34
CA ALA A 472 26.60 -6.11 8.43
C ALA A 472 26.66 -6.94 9.72
N PRO A 473 27.19 -6.40 10.85
CA PRO A 473 27.19 -7.13 12.10
C PRO A 473 25.74 -7.44 12.50
N ILE A 474 25.45 -8.72 12.75
CA ILE A 474 24.17 -9.15 13.31
C ILE A 474 24.01 -8.43 14.64
N SER A 475 22.89 -7.73 14.82
CA SER A 475 22.66 -7.02 16.07
C SER A 475 22.64 -8.03 17.24
N PRO A 476 23.22 -7.70 18.42
CA PRO A 476 23.29 -8.63 19.55
C PRO A 476 21.93 -9.22 19.94
N GLU A 477 20.85 -8.45 19.77
CA GLU A 477 19.48 -8.86 20.05
C GLU A 477 19.01 -9.96 19.08
N ALA A 478 19.34 -9.85 17.79
CA ALA A 478 19.02 -10.85 16.79
C ALA A 478 19.77 -12.17 17.04
N GLY A 479 21.02 -12.09 17.49
CA GLY A 479 21.81 -13.27 17.88
C GLY A 479 21.24 -13.98 19.12
N LEU A 480 20.85 -13.22 20.14
CA LEU A 480 20.25 -13.77 21.37
C LEU A 480 18.87 -14.40 21.10
N ALA A 481 18.04 -13.77 20.26
CA ALA A 481 16.73 -14.29 19.88
C ALA A 481 16.85 -15.62 19.12
N ALA A 482 17.75 -15.71 18.13
CA ALA A 482 17.99 -16.94 17.38
C ALA A 482 18.49 -18.09 18.26
N ARG A 483 19.31 -17.78 19.28
CA ARG A 483 19.80 -18.76 20.24
C ARG A 483 18.68 -19.28 21.16
N LEU A 484 17.88 -18.38 21.72
CA LEU A 484 16.72 -18.74 22.54
C LEU A 484 15.71 -19.59 21.75
N GLU A 485 15.49 -19.27 20.47
CA GLU A 485 14.63 -20.07 19.61
C GLU A 485 15.16 -21.50 19.44
N THR A 486 16.47 -21.64 19.22
CA THR A 486 17.12 -22.94 19.03
C THR A 486 17.08 -23.79 20.31
N ASP A 487 17.48 -23.20 21.44
CA ASP A 487 17.56 -23.91 22.72
C ASP A 487 16.15 -24.19 23.29
N GLY A 488 15.21 -23.25 23.12
CA GLY A 488 13.81 -23.40 23.53
C GLY A 488 13.06 -24.46 22.72
N ARG A 489 13.33 -24.59 21.42
CA ARG A 489 12.73 -25.64 20.57
C ARG A 489 13.11 -27.04 21.05
N LYS A 490 14.37 -27.23 21.43
CA LYS A 490 14.85 -28.51 21.97
C LYS A 490 14.15 -28.87 23.28
N ALA A 491 14.00 -27.91 24.20
CA ALA A 491 13.31 -28.12 25.46
C ALA A 491 11.80 -28.43 25.28
N MET A 492 11.15 -27.76 24.32
CA MET A 492 9.73 -27.94 24.03
C MET A 492 9.42 -29.31 23.40
N ALA A 493 10.37 -29.89 22.64
CA ALA A 493 10.18 -31.16 21.95
C ALA A 493 9.83 -32.32 22.92
N SER A 494 10.44 -32.34 24.11
CA SER A 494 10.17 -33.35 25.14
C SER A 494 8.74 -33.27 25.67
N MET A 495 8.26 -32.05 25.94
CA MET A 495 6.87 -31.82 26.37
C MET A 495 5.87 -32.22 25.28
N LEU A 496 6.14 -31.82 24.04
CA LEU A 496 5.28 -32.12 22.90
C LEU A 496 5.17 -33.62 22.64
N ALA A 497 6.28 -34.35 22.73
CA ALA A 497 6.28 -35.81 22.60
C ALA A 497 5.41 -36.50 23.67
N ARG A 498 5.41 -35.98 24.90
CA ARG A 498 4.59 -36.53 26.00
C ARG A 498 3.11 -36.21 25.85
N ILE A 499 2.79 -35.00 25.38
CA ILE A 499 1.43 -34.60 25.03
C ILE A 499 0.90 -35.46 23.87
N GLU A 500 1.74 -35.78 22.88
CA GLU A 500 1.38 -36.68 21.78
C GLU A 500 1.10 -38.12 22.26
N ALA A 501 1.87 -38.60 23.24
CA ALA A 501 1.60 -39.90 23.86
C ALA A 501 0.26 -39.91 24.60
N MET A 502 -0.08 -38.83 25.33
CA MET A 502 -1.39 -38.67 25.97
C MET A 502 -2.52 -38.64 24.94
N LEU A 503 -2.31 -37.96 23.81
CA LEU A 503 -3.28 -37.88 22.72
C LEU A 503 -3.52 -39.25 22.08
N ARG A 504 -2.46 -40.02 21.80
CA ARG A 504 -2.58 -41.37 21.22
C ARG A 504 -3.22 -42.38 22.17
N ALA A 505 -3.03 -42.21 23.48
CA ALA A 505 -3.63 -43.08 24.49
C ALA A 505 -5.12 -42.78 24.72
N SER A 506 -5.59 -41.60 24.32
CA SER A 506 -6.97 -41.16 24.54
C SER A 506 -7.87 -41.58 23.38
N SER A 507 -9.03 -42.16 23.67
CA SER A 507 -10.00 -42.58 22.67
C SER A 507 -10.98 -41.48 22.27
N SER A 508 -11.02 -40.38 23.04
CA SER A 508 -11.85 -39.20 22.77
C SER A 508 -11.16 -37.89 23.20
N LEU A 509 -11.64 -36.76 22.65
CA LEU A 509 -11.16 -35.42 22.99
C LEU A 509 -11.45 -35.02 24.45
N GLU A 510 -12.55 -35.50 25.03
CA GLU A 510 -12.88 -35.27 26.44
C GLU A 510 -11.93 -36.05 27.36
N GLU A 511 -11.62 -37.30 27.01
CA GLU A 511 -10.63 -38.12 27.73
C GLU A 511 -9.22 -37.54 27.64
N PHE A 512 -8.82 -37.02 26.47
CA PHE A 512 -7.55 -36.32 26.30
C PHE A 512 -7.46 -35.07 27.17
N ARG A 513 -8.53 -34.27 27.24
CA ARG A 513 -8.60 -33.07 28.08
C ARG A 513 -8.40 -33.40 29.55
N GLU A 514 -9.10 -34.40 30.07
CA GLU A 514 -8.97 -34.83 31.47
C GLU A 514 -7.57 -35.40 31.75
N THR A 515 -7.02 -36.19 30.82
CA THR A 515 -5.66 -36.77 30.94
C THR A 515 -4.58 -35.70 30.90
N LEU A 516 -4.74 -34.67 30.06
CA LEU A 516 -3.81 -33.54 29.97
C LEU A 516 -3.88 -32.66 31.23
N LEU A 517 -5.08 -32.40 31.76
CA LEU A 517 -5.25 -31.62 33.00
C LEU A 517 -4.66 -32.35 34.22
N ALA A 518 -4.84 -33.68 34.30
CA ALA A 518 -4.26 -34.50 35.35
C ALA A 518 -2.72 -34.62 35.22
N GLY A 519 -2.20 -34.71 33.98
CA GLY A 519 -0.77 -34.85 33.69
C GLY A 519 0.02 -33.55 33.61
N TYR A 520 -0.65 -32.38 33.68
CA TYR A 520 -0.01 -31.07 33.52
C TYR A 520 1.09 -30.81 34.57
N GLY A 521 0.89 -31.28 35.81
CA GLY A 521 1.87 -31.14 36.90
C GLY A 521 3.13 -32.00 36.72
N ASP A 522 3.07 -33.05 35.88
CA ASP A 522 4.16 -33.98 35.63
C ASP A 522 4.91 -33.69 34.31
N LEU A 523 4.56 -32.60 33.61
CA LEU A 523 5.30 -32.13 32.44
C LEU A 523 6.60 -31.45 32.92
N ASP A 524 7.73 -32.08 32.60
CA ASP A 524 9.04 -31.56 32.97
C ASP A 524 9.37 -30.27 32.20
N ALA A 525 9.33 -29.13 32.91
CA ALA A 525 9.65 -27.81 32.40
C ALA A 525 11.06 -27.31 32.78
N SER A 526 11.88 -28.17 33.39
CA SER A 526 13.21 -27.79 33.86
C SER A 526 14.11 -27.27 32.73
N GLU A 527 14.15 -27.96 31.59
CA GLU A 527 14.98 -27.56 30.44
C GLU A 527 14.54 -26.23 29.83
N LEU A 528 13.23 -25.98 29.75
CA LEU A 528 12.69 -24.74 29.22
C LEU A 528 12.95 -23.57 30.17
N HIS A 529 12.79 -23.79 31.48
CA HIS A 529 13.17 -22.80 32.49
C HIS A 529 14.65 -22.48 32.45
N GLN A 530 15.52 -23.47 32.23
CA GLN A 530 16.96 -23.25 32.12
C GLN A 530 17.32 -22.44 30.86
N ALA A 531 16.68 -22.73 29.72
CA ALA A 531 16.88 -21.97 28.48
C ALA A 531 16.45 -20.50 28.63
N LEU A 532 15.30 -20.25 29.26
CA LEU A 532 14.81 -18.89 29.53
C LEU A 532 15.70 -18.13 30.52
N ALA A 533 16.15 -18.80 31.59
CA ALA A 533 17.04 -18.20 32.58
C ALA A 533 18.41 -17.80 31.98
N LEU A 534 18.97 -18.65 31.09
CA LEU A 534 20.21 -18.33 30.39
C LEU A 534 20.03 -17.17 29.40
N ALA A 535 18.90 -17.11 28.70
CA ALA A 535 18.60 -16.01 27.79
C ALA A 535 18.42 -14.68 28.53
N ASP A 536 17.75 -14.68 29.68
CA ASP A 536 17.56 -13.47 30.51
C ASP A 536 18.90 -12.98 31.07
N LEU A 537 19.75 -13.89 31.54
CA LEU A 537 21.10 -13.56 31.99
C LEU A 537 21.97 -12.99 30.86
N ALA A 538 21.88 -13.59 29.66
CA ALA A 538 22.61 -13.13 28.49
C ALA A 538 22.13 -11.74 28.03
N ALA A 539 20.81 -11.49 27.99
CA ALA A 539 20.23 -10.19 27.67
C ALA A 539 20.62 -9.12 28.69
N HIS A 540 20.59 -9.45 29.99
CA HIS A 540 20.96 -8.52 31.05
C HIS A 540 22.47 -8.21 31.06
N SER A 541 23.32 -9.19 30.71
CA SER A 541 24.77 -8.98 30.56
C SER A 541 25.11 -8.17 29.30
N GLY A 542 24.47 -8.45 28.16
CA GLY A 542 24.62 -7.72 26.91
C GLY A 542 24.18 -6.26 27.05
N GLY A 543 23.04 -6.00 27.71
CA GLY A 543 22.56 -4.64 27.97
C GLY A 543 23.53 -3.84 28.84
N ARG A 544 24.14 -4.45 29.86
CA ARG A 544 25.16 -3.79 30.69
C ARG A 544 26.44 -3.48 29.91
N ALA A 545 26.91 -4.41 29.08
CA ALA A 545 28.10 -4.20 28.25
C ALA A 545 27.89 -3.07 27.21
N MET A 546 26.68 -2.91 26.67
CA MET A 546 26.38 -1.80 25.76
C MET A 546 26.37 -0.45 26.46
N VAL A 547 25.80 -0.38 27.68
CA VAL A 547 25.80 0.87 28.48
C VAL A 547 27.22 1.25 28.93
N GLU A 548 28.07 0.28 29.26
CA GLU A 548 29.48 0.53 29.57
C GLU A 548 30.27 0.99 28.33
N GLY A 549 29.98 0.43 27.14
CA GLY A 549 30.59 0.85 25.88
C GLY A 549 30.21 2.25 25.41
N GLU A 550 29.00 2.74 25.75
CA GLU A 550 28.57 4.13 25.47
C GLU A 550 29.16 5.15 26.46
N ALA A 551 29.63 4.70 27.63
CA ALA A 551 30.23 5.57 28.66
C ALA A 551 31.74 5.81 28.45
N ASP A 552 32.44 4.90 27.76
CA ASP A 552 33.87 5.00 27.43
C ASP A 552 34.16 5.57 26.02
N GLY A 553 33.12 6.02 25.30
CA GLY A 553 33.16 6.52 23.91
C GLY A 553 33.25 8.03 23.76
#